data_AF-A0A1D7YSQ0-F1
#
_entry.id   AF-A0A1D7YSQ0-F1
#
_cell.length_a   1.000
_cell.length_b   1.000
_cell.length_c   1.000
_cell.angle_alpha   90.00
_cell.angle_beta   90.00
_cell.angle_gamma   90.00
#
_symmetry.space_group_name_H-M   'P 1'
#
loop_
_entity.id
_entity.type
_entity.pdbx_description
1 polymer ?
#
loop_
_entity_poly.entity_id
_entity_poly.type
_entity_poly.pdbx_seq_one_letter_code
_entity_poly.pdbx_strand_id
1 'polypeptide(L)'
;MRDKCTELRDLAMIDILASTGMRVGELVLLNREDINFNERECVVFGKGDKERIVYFDARTKIHLKNYLESRNDTNPALWKL
;
A
#
# COMPACT_ATOMS: atom_id res chain seq x y z
N MET A 1 -1.70 -15.99 -10.11
CA MET A 1 -1.67 -15.62 -8.67
C MET A 1 -2.80 -14.67 -8.28
N ARG A 2 -3.24 -13.72 -9.13
CA ARG A 2 -4.35 -12.79 -8.79
C ARG A 2 -5.76 -13.39 -8.85
N ASP A 3 -6.00 -14.43 -9.66
CA ASP A 3 -7.35 -14.99 -9.88
C ASP A 3 -8.00 -15.67 -8.65
N LYS A 4 -7.33 -15.70 -7.50
CA LYS A 4 -7.86 -16.26 -6.24
C LYS A 4 -8.00 -15.25 -5.10
N CYS A 5 -7.51 -14.02 -5.24
CA CYS A 5 -7.71 -12.98 -4.22
C CYS A 5 -8.93 -12.14 -4.60
N THR A 6 -10.06 -12.40 -3.93
CA THR A 6 -11.29 -11.62 -4.10
C THR A 6 -11.38 -10.44 -3.15
N GLU A 7 -10.64 -10.49 -2.03
CA GLU A 7 -10.66 -9.44 -1.02
C GLU A 7 -9.91 -8.19 -1.48
N LEU A 8 -10.54 -7.02 -1.32
CA LEU A 8 -9.96 -5.72 -1.73
C LEU A 8 -8.62 -5.46 -1.04
N ARG A 9 -8.49 -5.87 0.23
CA ARG A 9 -7.24 -5.75 0.99
C ARG A 9 -6.11 -6.52 0.32
N ASP A 10 -6.34 -7.80 0.03
CA ASP A 10 -5.30 -8.69 -0.46
C ASP A 10 -4.86 -8.30 -1.88
N LEU A 11 -5.81 -7.89 -2.73
CA LEU A 11 -5.52 -7.33 -4.04
C LEU A 11 -4.64 -6.07 -3.95
N ALA A 12 -4.98 -5.14 -3.06
CA ALA A 12 -4.21 -3.93 -2.85
C ALA A 12 -2.79 -4.22 -2.31
N MET A 13 -2.67 -5.17 -1.37
CA MET A 13 -1.38 -5.60 -0.81
C MET A 13 -0.47 -6.25 -1.85
N ILE A 14 -1.02 -7.14 -2.68
CA ILE A 14 -0.25 -7.80 -3.74
C ILE A 14 0.23 -6.78 -4.78
N ASP A 15 -0.64 -5.85 -5.18
CA ASP A 15 -0.30 -4.90 -6.24
C ASP A 15 0.69 -3.83 -5.78
N ILE A 16 0.59 -3.34 -4.55
CA ILE A 16 1.59 -2.40 -4.03
C ILE A 16 2.94 -3.09 -3.82
N LEU A 17 2.98 -4.34 -3.32
CA LEU A 17 4.21 -5.12 -3.23
C LEU A 17 4.85 -5.32 -4.60
N ALA A 18 4.05 -5.76 -5.58
CA ALA A 18 4.53 -6.03 -6.93
C ALA A 18 5.02 -4.77 -7.63
N SER A 19 4.35 -3.63 -7.42
CA SER A 19 4.69 -2.39 -8.11
C SER A 19 5.87 -1.65 -7.49
N THR A 20 6.10 -1.77 -6.18
CA THR A 20 7.14 -1.01 -5.46
C THR A 20 8.38 -1.84 -5.16
N GLY A 21 8.27 -3.17 -5.12
CA GLY A 21 9.35 -4.06 -4.70
C GLY A 21 9.75 -3.89 -3.22
N MET A 22 8.92 -3.26 -2.39
CA MET A 22 9.18 -3.10 -0.96
C MET A 22 9.16 -4.43 -0.20
N ARG A 23 9.79 -4.47 0.96
CA ARG A 23 9.77 -5.66 1.82
C ARG A 23 8.42 -5.78 2.53
N VAL A 24 7.99 -6.99 2.86
CA VAL A 24 6.76 -7.23 3.64
C VAL A 24 6.78 -6.48 4.98
N GLY A 25 7.94 -6.40 5.65
CA GLY A 25 8.08 -5.63 6.88
C GLY A 25 7.90 -4.12 6.70
N GLU A 26 8.24 -3.58 5.53
CA GLU A 26 8.00 -2.17 5.18
C GLU A 26 6.51 -1.97 4.87
N LEU A 27 5.90 -2.89 4.12
CA LEU A 27 4.49 -2.87 3.76
C LEU A 27 3.57 -2.76 4.98
N VAL A 28 3.74 -3.66 5.96
CA VAL A 28 2.82 -3.76 7.10
C VAL A 28 2.88 -2.56 8.04
N LEU A 29 3.91 -1.72 7.92
CA LEU A 29 4.10 -0.51 8.72
C LEU A 29 3.59 0.77 8.04
N LEU A 30 3.14 0.70 6.78
CA LEU A 30 2.62 1.86 6.07
C LEU A 30 1.39 2.45 6.77
N ASN A 31 1.37 3.77 6.90
CA ASN A 31 0.21 4.57 7.24
C ASN A 31 -0.42 5.17 5.97
N ARG A 32 -1.66 5.66 6.11
CA ARG A 32 -2.38 6.34 5.02
C ARG A 32 -1.66 7.61 4.55
N GLU A 33 -0.97 8.29 5.46
CA GLU A 33 -0.21 9.52 5.17
C GLU A 33 1.05 9.27 4.36
N ASP A 34 1.60 8.05 4.41
CA ASP A 34 2.76 7.66 3.61
C ASP A 34 2.41 7.51 2.12
N ILE A 35 1.12 7.51 1.75
CA ILE A 35 0.65 7.31 0.37
C ILE A 35 0.27 8.64 -0.27
N ASN A 36 1.00 9.02 -1.32
CA ASN A 36 0.63 10.13 -2.19
C ASN A 36 -0.02 9.58 -3.47
N PHE A 37 -1.35 9.64 -3.53
CA PHE A 37 -2.11 9.16 -4.68
C PHE A 37 -1.97 10.00 -5.95
N ASN A 38 -1.55 11.26 -5.84
CA ASN A 38 -1.38 12.14 -7.00
C ASN A 38 -0.11 11.77 -7.76
N GLU A 39 1.00 11.69 -7.03
CA GLU A 39 2.31 11.30 -7.57
C GLU A 39 2.47 9.78 -7.75
N ARG A 40 1.55 8.99 -7.15
CA ARG A 40 1.61 7.52 -7.10
C ARG A 40 2.91 7.03 -6.48
N GLU A 41 3.18 7.54 -5.29
CA GLU A 41 4.38 7.22 -4.53
C GLU A 41 4.05 6.95 -3.07
N CYS A 42 4.97 6.28 -2.38
CA CYS A 42 4.92 6.15 -0.94
C CYS A 42 6.30 6.16 -0.30
N VAL A 43 6.34 6.59 0.96
CA VAL A 43 7.55 6.59 1.78
C VAL A 43 7.66 5.26 2.51
N VAL A 44 8.82 4.62 2.43
CA VAL A 44 9.11 3.36 3.14
C VAL A 44 10.37 3.48 3.99
N PHE A 45 10.31 2.91 5.20
CA PHE A 45 11.35 2.98 6.20
C PHE A 45 12.26 1.75 6.13
N GLY A 46 13.53 1.96 5.76
CA GLY A 46 14.55 0.91 5.72
C GLY A 46 15.33 0.76 7.02
N LYS A 47 16.32 -0.14 7.01
CA LYS A 47 17.25 -0.33 8.14
C LYS A 47 18.05 0.95 8.41
N GLY A 48 18.02 1.42 9.66
CA GLY A 48 18.72 2.62 10.12
C GLY A 48 17.98 3.91 9.80
N ASP A 49 16.64 3.88 9.84
CA ASP A 49 15.73 5.02 9.62
C ASP A 49 15.99 5.78 8.31
N LYS A 50 16.43 5.05 7.29
CA LYS A 50 16.57 5.61 5.94
C LYS A 50 15.23 5.53 5.23
N GLU A 51 14.63 6.69 5.04
CA GLU A 51 13.46 6.88 4.19
C GLU A 51 13.85 6.79 2.71
N ARG A 52 12.99 6.18 1.91
CA ARG A 52 13.03 6.29 0.45
C ARG A 52 11.62 6.40 -0.10
N ILE A 53 11.50 7.14 -1.19
CA ILE A 53 10.29 7.19 -2.00
C ILE A 53 10.32 6.01 -2.97
N VAL A 54 9.20 5.27 -3.05
CA VAL A 54 8.96 4.24 -4.06
C VAL A 54 7.68 4.55 -4.81
N TYR A 55 7.66 4.25 -6.10
CA TYR A 55 6.53 4.56 -6.98
C TYR A 55 5.68 3.32 -7.22
N PHE A 56 4.39 3.54 -7.49
CA PHE A 56 3.46 2.50 -7.87
C PHE A 56 2.65 2.86 -9.12
N ASP A 57 2.12 1.84 -9.80
CA ASP A 57 1.40 2.03 -11.05
C ASP A 57 -0.06 2.52 -10.84
N ALA A 58 -0.73 2.84 -11.95
CA ALA A 58 -2.11 3.33 -11.91
C ALA A 58 -3.11 2.26 -11.43
N ARG A 59 -2.82 0.98 -11.59
CA ARG A 59 -3.69 -0.12 -11.14
C ARG A 59 -3.62 -0.24 -9.62
N THR A 60 -2.42 -0.19 -9.04
CA THR A 60 -2.21 -0.17 -7.60
C THR A 60 -2.96 1.00 -6.96
N LYS A 61 -2.93 2.19 -7.57
CA LYS A 61 -3.73 3.34 -7.12
C LYS A 61 -5.22 3.02 -7.00
N ILE A 62 -5.80 2.36 -8.01
CA ILE A 62 -7.23 2.01 -8.03
C ILE A 62 -7.53 1.01 -6.90
N HIS A 63 -6.73 -0.04 -6.74
CA HIS A 63 -6.98 -1.05 -5.70
C HIS A 63 -6.79 -0.51 -4.29
N LEU A 64 -5.78 0.33 -4.06
CA LEU A 64 -5.60 1.03 -2.79
C LEU A 64 -6.80 1.93 -2.45
N LYS A 65 -7.30 2.70 -3.42
CA LYS A 65 -8.50 3.52 -3.22
C LYS A 65 -9.72 2.69 -2.90
N ASN A 66 -10.01 1.64 -3.68
CA ASN A 66 -11.16 0.76 -3.44
C ASN A 66 -11.10 0.14 -2.03
N TYR A 67 -9.92 -0.31 -1.60
CA TYR A 67 -9.72 -0.83 -0.25
C TYR A 67 -9.97 0.25 0.81
N LEU A 68 -9.40 1.45 0.68
CA LEU A 68 -9.60 2.53 1.64
C LEU A 68 -11.06 3.03 1.69
N GLU A 69 -11.74 3.10 0.55
CA GLU A 69 -13.15 3.50 0.45
C GLU A 69 -14.09 2.46 1.08
N SER A 70 -13.71 1.18 1.09
CA SER A 70 -14.46 0.13 1.79
C SER A 70 -14.34 0.19 3.32
N ARG A 71 -13.41 0.99 3.86
CA ARG A 71 -13.17 1.11 5.30
C ARG A 71 -14.00 2.23 5.91
N ASN A 72 -14.76 1.90 6.95
CA ASN A 72 -15.52 2.87 7.74
C ASN A 72 -14.82 3.21 9.06
N ASP A 73 -13.52 3.50 9.00
CA ASP A 73 -12.69 3.76 10.18
C ASP A 73 -11.66 4.88 9.92
N THR A 74 -11.16 5.45 11.01
CA THR A 74 -10.14 6.51 11.02
C THR A 74 -8.75 6.00 11.43
N ASN A 75 -8.50 4.68 11.39
CA ASN A 75 -7.21 4.13 11.79
C ASN A 75 -6.11 4.60 10.80
N PRO A 76 -5.03 5.22 11.30
CA PRO A 76 -3.94 5.73 10.46
C PRO A 76 -3.21 4.64 9.69
N ALA A 77 -3.18 3.40 10.21
CA ALA A 77 -2.55 2.28 9.52
C ALA A 77 -3.22 2.03 8.16
N LEU A 78 -2.40 1.84 7.13
CA LEU A 78 -2.87 1.52 5.79
C LEU A 78 -3.56 0.17 5.79
N TRP A 79 -3.05 -0.81 6.53
CA TRP A 79 -3.63 -2.17 6.62
C TRP A 79 -4.29 -2.40 7.97
N LYS A 80 -5.56 -2.78 7.94
CA LYS A 80 -6.27 -3.24 9.13
C LYS A 80 -6.01 -4.73 9.35
N LEU A 81 -5.60 -5.08 10.58
CA LEU A 81 -5.57 -6.46 11.06
C LEU A 81 -7.00 -7.02 11.19
#